data_AF-A0A2S8FKN6-F1
#
_entry.id   AF-A0A2S8FKN6-F1
#
_cell.length_a   1.000
_cell.length_b   1.000
_cell.length_c   1.000
_cell.angle_alpha   90.00
_cell.angle_beta   90.00
_cell.angle_gamma   90.00
#
_symmetry.space_group_name_H-M   'P 1'
#
loop_
_entity.id
_entity.type
_entity.pdbx_description
1 polymer ?
#
loop_
_entity_poly.entity_id
_entity_poly.type
_entity_poly.pdbx_seq_one_letter_code
_entity_poly.pdbx_strand_id
1 'polypeptide(L)'
;MKINKPAIRSAKFQVSLMAGAIVGAAVLAIVAIMVREVFFEKYVHETFPPITTNISERAEHLLQFPPPVTAQPISANEVDALYDFYLQNQKFDPKGRLAAQLFATNSEHTFERCCRTLVIGDYDQRRRALRMLSFANINQHPTEIRRLLDYARRKAERRSEDDLVSVADQLLAQIPQGTTP
;
A
#
# COMPACT_ATOMS: atom_id res chain seq x y z
N MET A 1 24.09 12.34 -47.28
CA MET A 1 23.59 13.72 -47.28
C MET A 1 24.72 14.66 -46.84
N LYS A 2 25.30 15.47 -47.73
CA LYS A 2 26.41 16.39 -47.40
C LYS A 2 25.84 17.63 -46.70
N ILE A 3 26.08 17.78 -45.40
CA ILE A 3 25.62 18.95 -44.65
C ILE A 3 26.55 20.13 -44.97
N ASN A 4 26.00 21.17 -45.59
CA ASN A 4 26.77 22.38 -45.92
C ASN A 4 27.16 23.12 -44.63
N LYS A 5 28.48 23.22 -44.36
CA LYS A 5 29.07 23.92 -43.21
C LYS A 5 28.51 25.34 -42.93
N PRO A 6 28.19 26.19 -43.92
CA PRO A 6 27.61 27.51 -43.63
C PRO A 6 26.16 27.44 -43.11
N ALA A 7 25.40 26.40 -43.45
CA ALA A 7 24.02 26.24 -42.97
C ALA A 7 23.95 25.94 -41.46
N ILE A 8 24.97 25.27 -40.92
CA ILE A 8 25.09 24.94 -39.49
C ILE A 8 25.30 26.20 -38.63
N ARG A 9 25.86 27.28 -39.20
CA ARG A 9 26.09 28.56 -38.50
C ARG A 9 24.92 29.54 -38.60
N SER A 10 23.82 29.17 -39.27
CA SER A 10 22.64 30.01 -39.36
C SER A 10 21.89 30.04 -38.02
N ALA A 11 21.58 31.23 -37.52
CA ALA A 11 20.79 31.42 -36.30
C ALA A 11 19.44 30.66 -36.35
N LYS A 12 18.79 30.63 -37.52
CA LYS A 12 17.53 29.88 -37.71
C LYS A 12 17.73 28.38 -37.52
N PHE A 13 18.84 27.84 -38.00
CA PHE A 13 19.16 26.42 -37.84
C PHE A 13 19.49 26.08 -36.38
N GLN A 14 20.26 26.92 -35.70
CA GLN A 14 20.58 26.75 -34.27
C GLN A 14 19.33 26.78 -33.38
N VAL A 15 18.42 27.73 -33.62
CA VAL A 15 17.14 27.81 -32.90
C VAL A 15 16.27 26.59 -33.16
N SER A 16 16.17 26.14 -34.42
CA SER A 16 15.43 24.92 -34.78
C SER A 16 16.00 23.67 -34.10
N LEU A 17 17.33 23.56 -34.03
CA LEU A 17 18.00 22.44 -33.38
C LEU A 17 17.79 22.46 -31.85
N MET A 18 17.85 23.63 -31.20
CA MET A 18 17.52 23.76 -29.78
C MET A 18 16.06 23.42 -29.50
N ALA A 19 15.13 23.93 -30.32
CA ALA A 19 13.71 23.61 -30.18
C ALA A 19 13.47 22.09 -30.33
N GLY A 20 14.08 21.45 -31.33
CA GLY A 20 14.02 20.00 -31.52
C GLY A 20 14.57 19.22 -30.33
N ALA A 21 15.70 19.65 -29.75
CA ALA A 21 16.27 19.01 -28.57
C ALA A 21 15.36 19.14 -27.34
N ILE A 22 14.75 20.32 -27.12
CA ILE A 22 13.82 20.56 -26.01
C ILE A 22 12.57 19.70 -26.17
N VAL A 23 11.97 19.69 -27.36
CA VAL A 23 10.79 18.86 -27.65
C VAL A 23 11.12 17.39 -27.48
N GLY A 24 12.27 16.93 -28.00
CA GLY A 24 12.73 15.56 -27.82
C GLY A 24 12.90 15.17 -26.36
N ALA A 25 13.49 16.05 -25.54
CA ALA A 25 13.64 15.82 -24.10
C ALA A 25 12.29 15.76 -23.37
N ALA A 26 11.34 16.65 -23.70
CA ALA A 26 10.01 16.64 -23.13
C ALA A 26 9.25 15.34 -23.49
N VAL A 27 9.33 14.90 -24.74
CA VAL A 27 8.73 13.63 -25.19
C VAL A 27 9.35 12.45 -24.45
N LEU A 28 10.68 12.40 -24.33
CA LEU A 28 11.37 11.34 -23.58
C LEU A 28 10.97 11.34 -22.10
N ALA A 29 10.79 12.50 -21.48
CA ALA A 29 10.34 12.60 -20.10
C ALA A 29 8.91 12.06 -19.93
N ILE A 30 7.99 12.41 -20.83
CA ILE A 30 6.61 11.90 -20.83
C ILE A 30 6.61 10.38 -21.02
N VAL A 31 7.35 9.87 -22.02
CA VAL A 31 7.47 8.43 -22.25
C VAL A 31 8.06 7.73 -21.04
N ALA A 32 9.10 8.29 -20.41
CA ALA A 32 9.69 7.71 -19.20
C ALA A 32 8.67 7.66 -18.05
N ILE A 33 7.82 8.66 -17.88
CA ILE A 33 6.74 8.65 -16.87
C ILE A 33 5.71 7.57 -17.20
N MET A 34 5.24 7.48 -18.46
CA MET A 34 4.26 6.47 -18.87
C MET A 34 4.79 5.04 -18.76
N VAL A 35 6.06 4.84 -19.14
CA VAL A 35 6.74 3.54 -19.08
C VAL A 35 7.11 3.18 -17.64
N ARG A 36 7.30 4.18 -16.77
CA ARG A 36 7.63 3.94 -15.36
C ARG A 36 6.54 3.16 -14.66
N GLU A 37 5.27 3.50 -14.89
CA GLU A 37 4.16 2.74 -14.32
C GLU A 37 4.20 1.30 -14.83
N VAL A 38 4.27 1.08 -16.14
CA VAL A 38 4.25 -0.28 -16.72
C VAL A 38 5.42 -1.16 -16.26
N PHE A 39 6.65 -0.64 -16.21
CA PHE A 39 7.83 -1.43 -15.88
C PHE A 39 8.08 -1.53 -14.38
N PHE A 40 7.96 -0.43 -13.63
CA PHE A 40 8.30 -0.45 -12.21
C PHE A 40 7.17 -0.95 -11.33
N GLU A 41 5.90 -0.87 -11.74
CA GLU A 41 4.81 -1.44 -10.94
C GLU A 41 5.05 -2.92 -10.65
N LYS A 42 5.54 -3.71 -11.61
CA LYS A 42 5.82 -5.13 -11.37
C LYS A 42 6.90 -5.37 -10.30
N TYR A 43 7.84 -4.45 -10.14
CA TYR A 43 8.97 -4.59 -9.19
C TYR A 43 8.79 -3.81 -7.89
N VAL A 44 7.86 -2.85 -7.85
CA VAL A 44 7.58 -2.02 -6.68
C VAL A 44 6.39 -2.57 -5.89
N HIS A 45 5.45 -3.24 -6.53
CA HIS A 45 4.31 -3.81 -5.84
C HIS A 45 4.70 -4.97 -4.93
N GLU A 46 4.05 -5.00 -3.77
CA GLU A 46 4.17 -6.13 -2.85
C GLU A 46 3.64 -7.40 -3.53
N THR A 47 4.54 -8.37 -3.73
CA THR A 47 4.18 -9.69 -4.24
C THR A 47 3.98 -10.63 -3.05
N PHE A 48 2.80 -11.25 -3.00
CA PHE A 48 2.49 -12.24 -1.98
C PHE A 48 2.77 -13.65 -2.52
N PRO A 49 3.39 -14.53 -1.71
CA PRO A 49 3.58 -15.92 -2.11
C PRO A 49 2.22 -16.63 -2.27
N PRO A 50 2.16 -17.70 -3.09
CA PRO A 50 0.96 -18.51 -3.21
C PRO A 50 0.58 -19.09 -1.84
N ILE A 51 -0.71 -19.07 -1.54
CA ILE A 51 -1.25 -19.59 -0.29
C ILE A 51 -1.04 -21.10 -0.21
N THR A 52 -0.46 -21.57 0.89
CA THR A 52 -0.36 -23.01 1.18
C THR A 52 -1.63 -23.49 1.89
N THR A 53 -2.05 -24.73 1.64
CA THR A 53 -3.27 -25.33 2.21
C THR A 53 -3.29 -25.29 3.75
N ASN A 54 -2.12 -25.42 4.39
CA ASN A 54 -1.98 -25.37 5.84
C ASN A 54 -2.42 -24.00 6.40
N ILE A 55 -2.08 -22.90 5.72
CA ILE A 55 -2.43 -21.55 6.18
C ILE A 55 -3.91 -21.26 6.02
N SER A 56 -4.55 -21.73 4.95
CA SER A 56 -6.01 -21.60 4.80
C SER A 56 -6.76 -22.37 5.89
N GLU A 57 -6.39 -23.62 6.16
CA GLU A 57 -6.99 -24.42 7.23
C GLU A 57 -6.77 -23.76 8.60
N ARG A 58 -5.58 -23.23 8.83
CA ARG A 58 -5.24 -22.49 10.05
C ARG A 58 -6.09 -21.23 10.20
N ALA A 59 -6.25 -20.44 9.14
CA ALA A 59 -7.09 -19.24 9.16
C ALA A 59 -8.56 -19.59 9.45
N GLU A 60 -9.08 -20.67 8.87
CA GLU A 60 -10.45 -21.16 9.11
C GLU A 60 -10.63 -21.60 10.57
N HIS A 61 -9.65 -22.34 11.10
CA HIS A 61 -9.66 -22.75 12.48
C HIS A 61 -9.68 -21.55 13.42
N LEU A 62 -8.88 -20.51 13.16
CA LEU A 62 -8.86 -19.29 13.97
C LEU A 62 -10.17 -18.50 13.92
N LEU A 63 -10.88 -18.51 12.78
CA LEU A 63 -12.20 -17.87 12.66
C LEU A 63 -13.29 -18.56 13.50
N GLN A 64 -13.19 -19.88 13.64
CA GLN A 64 -14.16 -20.71 14.37
C GLN A 64 -13.83 -20.78 15.86
N PHE A 65 -12.54 -20.94 16.18
CA PHE A 65 -12.02 -21.16 17.51
C PHE A 65 -10.93 -20.12 17.81
N PRO A 66 -11.28 -18.97 18.42
CA PRO A 66 -10.27 -18.04 18.89
C PRO A 66 -9.34 -18.79 19.86
N PRO A 67 -8.01 -18.61 19.76
CA PRO A 67 -7.07 -19.34 20.56
C PRO A 67 -7.34 -19.05 22.04
N PRO A 68 -7.34 -20.07 22.91
CA PRO A 68 -7.39 -19.82 24.35
C PRO A 68 -6.22 -18.94 24.76
N VAL A 69 -6.38 -18.16 25.83
CA VAL A 69 -5.33 -17.25 26.36
C VAL A 69 -4.01 -17.98 26.64
N THR A 70 -4.07 -19.30 26.84
CA THR A 70 -2.94 -20.20 27.11
C THR A 70 -2.39 -20.93 25.89
N ALA A 71 -2.89 -20.68 24.68
CA ALA A 71 -2.38 -21.29 23.46
C ALA A 71 -0.94 -20.85 23.17
N GLN A 72 -0.20 -21.69 22.45
CA GLN A 72 1.11 -21.29 21.93
C GLN A 72 0.96 -20.00 21.09
N PRO A 73 1.82 -19.00 21.31
CA PRO A 73 1.76 -17.76 20.57
C PRO A 73 1.98 -18.01 19.08
N ILE A 74 1.21 -17.32 18.24
CA ILE A 74 1.37 -17.35 16.78
C ILE A 74 2.75 -16.81 16.45
N SER A 75 3.56 -17.59 15.72
CA SER A 75 4.90 -17.16 15.34
C SER A 75 4.84 -15.97 14.35
N ALA A 76 5.90 -15.14 14.28
CA ALA A 76 5.94 -14.02 13.34
C ALA A 76 5.73 -14.47 11.87
N ASN A 77 6.33 -15.60 11.48
CA ASN A 77 6.15 -16.19 10.14
C ASN A 77 4.71 -16.62 9.88
N GLU A 78 4.00 -17.11 10.91
CA GLU A 78 2.59 -17.48 10.81
C GLU A 78 1.70 -16.24 10.74
N VAL A 79 2.03 -15.16 11.47
CA VAL A 79 1.35 -13.85 11.32
C VAL A 79 1.51 -13.33 9.90
N ASP A 80 2.71 -13.38 9.32
CA ASP A 80 2.96 -12.98 7.94
C ASP A 80 2.11 -13.78 6.95
N ALA A 81 2.09 -15.10 7.09
CA ALA A 81 1.32 -15.96 6.20
C ALA A 81 -0.20 -15.74 6.32
N LEU A 82 -0.71 -15.52 7.55
CA LEU A 82 -2.11 -15.20 7.79
C LEU A 82 -2.49 -13.81 7.29
N TYR A 83 -1.58 -12.84 7.40
CA TYR A 83 -1.73 -11.50 6.85
C TYR A 83 -1.83 -11.54 5.32
N ASP A 84 -0.91 -12.26 4.68
CA ASP A 84 -0.89 -12.44 3.23
C ASP A 84 -2.16 -13.16 2.76
N PHE A 85 -2.60 -14.17 3.50
CA PHE A 85 -3.87 -14.86 3.24
C PHE A 85 -5.07 -13.92 3.35
N TYR A 86 -5.12 -13.06 4.37
CA TYR A 86 -6.18 -12.05 4.54
C TYR A 86 -6.22 -11.08 3.35
N LEU A 87 -5.05 -10.57 2.93
CA LEU A 87 -4.97 -9.67 1.79
C LEU A 87 -5.34 -10.34 0.46
N GLN A 88 -5.06 -11.62 0.28
CA GLN A 88 -5.41 -12.32 -0.95
C GLN A 88 -6.91 -12.70 -1.01
N ASN A 89 -7.60 -12.83 0.13
CA ASN A 89 -8.97 -13.34 0.21
C ASN A 89 -9.98 -12.33 0.77
N GLN A 90 -10.43 -11.39 -0.07
CA GLN A 90 -11.35 -10.30 0.33
C GLN A 90 -12.61 -10.75 1.08
N LYS A 91 -13.16 -11.91 0.73
CA LYS A 91 -14.43 -12.43 1.27
C LYS A 91 -14.27 -13.35 2.47
N PHE A 92 -13.04 -13.68 2.85
CA PHE A 92 -12.77 -14.70 3.87
C PHE A 92 -13.17 -14.22 5.27
N ASP A 93 -12.79 -12.99 5.63
CA ASP A 93 -13.03 -12.44 6.97
C ASP A 93 -13.90 -11.17 6.92
N PRO A 94 -15.21 -11.29 6.63
CA PRO A 94 -16.09 -10.14 6.50
C PRO A 94 -16.30 -9.39 7.82
N LYS A 95 -16.19 -10.11 8.94
CA LYS A 95 -16.37 -9.59 10.30
C LYS A 95 -15.07 -9.13 10.97
N GLY A 96 -13.92 -9.32 10.31
CA GLY A 96 -12.62 -8.89 10.82
C GLY A 96 -12.11 -9.67 12.05
N ARG A 97 -12.58 -10.92 12.24
CA ARG A 97 -12.17 -11.74 13.39
C ARG A 97 -10.70 -12.14 13.29
N LEU A 98 -10.25 -12.57 12.11
CA LEU A 98 -8.86 -12.91 11.87
C LEU A 98 -8.00 -11.64 12.01
N ALA A 99 -8.44 -10.53 11.41
CA ALA A 99 -7.75 -9.26 11.53
C ALA A 99 -7.57 -8.80 12.99
N ALA A 100 -8.65 -8.81 13.77
CA ALA A 100 -8.60 -8.46 15.19
C ALA A 100 -7.67 -9.38 15.99
N GLN A 101 -7.65 -10.68 15.67
CA GLN A 101 -6.79 -11.65 16.33
C GLN A 101 -5.30 -11.45 16.01
N LEU A 102 -4.97 -11.08 14.77
CA LEU A 102 -3.60 -10.75 14.39
C LEU A 102 -3.10 -9.54 15.20
N PHE A 103 -3.92 -8.49 15.33
CA PHE A 103 -3.60 -7.36 16.22
C PHE A 103 -3.50 -7.75 17.69
N ALA A 104 -4.39 -8.62 18.19
CA ALA A 104 -4.35 -9.05 19.58
C ALA A 104 -3.10 -9.90 19.91
N THR A 105 -2.56 -10.62 18.92
CA THR A 105 -1.43 -11.52 19.12
C THR A 105 -0.09 -10.82 18.92
N ASN A 106 0.03 -9.99 17.88
CA ASN A 106 1.24 -9.25 17.57
C ASN A 106 0.90 -7.93 16.85
N SER A 107 0.44 -6.95 17.63
CA SER A 107 -0.02 -5.66 17.09
C SER A 107 1.09 -4.91 16.36
N GLU A 108 2.30 -4.84 16.92
CA GLU A 108 3.44 -4.14 16.34
C GLU A 108 3.79 -4.67 14.94
N HIS A 109 3.98 -5.99 14.81
CA HIS A 109 4.27 -6.61 13.52
C HIS A 109 3.11 -6.43 12.53
N THR A 110 1.87 -6.57 12.99
CA THR A 110 0.68 -6.38 12.14
C THR A 110 0.56 -4.93 11.64
N PHE A 111 0.89 -3.95 12.48
CA PHE A 111 0.96 -2.54 12.08
C PHE A 111 2.06 -2.28 11.07
N GLU A 112 3.24 -2.88 11.24
CA GLU A 112 4.34 -2.78 10.28
C GLU A 112 3.91 -3.32 8.90
N ARG A 113 3.28 -4.50 8.87
CA ARG A 113 2.73 -5.09 7.63
C ARG A 113 1.70 -4.19 6.98
N CYS A 114 0.74 -3.67 7.76
CA CYS A 114 -0.23 -2.70 7.25
C CYS A 114 0.45 -1.45 6.67
N CYS A 115 1.44 -0.89 7.37
CA CYS A 115 2.21 0.25 6.89
C CYS A 115 2.87 -0.05 5.54
N ARG A 116 3.55 -1.20 5.43
CA ARG A 116 4.21 -1.65 4.20
C ARG A 116 3.20 -1.76 3.06
N THR A 117 2.08 -2.46 3.24
CA THR A 117 1.06 -2.60 2.21
C THR A 117 0.42 -1.26 1.83
N LEU A 118 0.21 -0.33 2.78
CA LEU A 118 -0.24 1.02 2.47
C LEU A 118 0.78 1.80 1.62
N VAL A 119 2.07 1.52 1.81
CA VAL A 119 3.15 2.16 1.05
C VAL A 119 3.22 1.59 -0.37
N ILE A 120 3.39 0.28 -0.50
CA ILE A 120 3.81 -0.39 -1.75
C ILE A 120 2.76 -1.31 -2.36
N GLY A 121 1.68 -1.64 -1.65
CA GLY A 121 0.63 -2.50 -2.20
C GLY A 121 -0.19 -1.80 -3.28
N ASP A 122 -0.89 -2.55 -4.12
CA ASP A 122 -1.81 -2.03 -5.15
C ASP A 122 -3.10 -1.42 -4.54
N TYR A 123 -4.01 -0.88 -5.36
CA TYR A 123 -5.24 -0.23 -4.87
C TYR A 123 -6.07 -1.13 -3.95
N ASP A 124 -6.31 -2.39 -4.36
CA ASP A 124 -7.13 -3.32 -3.60
C ASP A 124 -6.43 -3.79 -2.32
N GLN A 125 -5.11 -4.01 -2.38
CA GLN A 125 -4.29 -4.33 -1.21
C GLN A 125 -4.32 -3.19 -0.19
N ARG A 126 -4.15 -1.93 -0.63
CA ARG A 126 -4.25 -0.74 0.23
C ARG A 126 -5.63 -0.62 0.86
N ARG A 127 -6.68 -0.82 0.08
CA ARG A 127 -8.07 -0.84 0.56
C ARG A 127 -8.28 -1.89 1.64
N ARG A 128 -7.75 -3.10 1.43
CA ARG A 128 -7.84 -4.21 2.40
C ARG A 128 -7.01 -3.95 3.64
N ALA A 129 -5.82 -3.36 3.53
CA ALA A 129 -5.01 -2.95 4.67
C ALA A 129 -5.72 -1.86 5.51
N LEU A 130 -6.34 -0.86 4.87
CA LEU A 130 -7.18 0.13 5.55
C LEU A 130 -8.36 -0.53 6.28
N ARG A 131 -9.05 -1.47 5.63
CA ARG A 131 -10.12 -2.25 6.27
C ARG A 131 -9.59 -3.08 7.44
N MET A 132 -8.39 -3.63 7.34
CA MET A 132 -7.78 -4.39 8.43
C MET A 132 -7.58 -3.50 9.66
N LEU A 133 -7.08 -2.27 9.46
CA LEU A 133 -6.89 -1.29 10.53
C LEU A 133 -8.18 -0.95 11.28
N SER A 134 -9.36 -1.05 10.65
CA SER A 134 -10.64 -0.83 11.34
C SER A 134 -10.96 -1.88 12.40
N PHE A 135 -10.25 -3.01 12.41
CA PHE A 135 -10.38 -4.07 13.41
C PHE A 135 -9.31 -4.01 14.50
N ALA A 136 -8.37 -3.07 14.41
CA ALA A 136 -7.39 -2.84 15.47
C ALA A 136 -8.09 -2.25 16.70
N ASN A 137 -7.61 -2.61 17.89
CA ASN A 137 -8.17 -2.09 19.14
C ASN A 137 -7.73 -0.63 19.37
N ILE A 138 -8.61 0.31 19.02
CA ILE A 138 -8.38 1.76 19.15
C ILE A 138 -8.03 2.16 20.59
N ASN A 139 -8.55 1.46 21.60
CA ASN A 139 -8.29 1.77 23.00
C ASN A 139 -6.87 1.36 23.43
N GLN A 140 -6.26 0.37 22.77
CA GLN A 140 -4.92 -0.10 23.09
C GLN A 140 -3.83 0.68 22.32
N HIS A 141 -4.12 1.06 21.07
CA HIS A 141 -3.11 1.66 20.18
C HIS A 141 -3.61 2.92 19.43
N PRO A 142 -4.20 3.92 20.11
CA PRO A 142 -4.86 5.05 19.44
C PRO A 142 -3.90 5.89 18.58
N THR A 143 -2.69 6.15 19.10
CA THR A 143 -1.68 6.97 18.43
C THR A 143 -1.16 6.31 17.16
N GLU A 144 -0.90 5.01 17.21
CA GLU A 144 -0.34 4.26 16.08
C GLU A 144 -1.37 4.10 14.95
N ILE A 145 -2.61 3.78 15.30
CA ILE A 145 -3.71 3.70 14.32
C ILE A 145 -3.92 5.07 13.66
N ARG A 146 -3.98 6.15 14.45
CA ARG A 146 -4.10 7.52 13.91
C ARG A 146 -2.96 7.85 12.95
N ARG A 147 -1.71 7.59 13.36
CA ARG A 147 -0.50 7.82 12.55
C ARG A 147 -0.58 7.12 11.19
N LEU A 148 -0.97 5.84 11.18
CA LEU A 148 -1.09 5.06 9.95
C LEU A 148 -2.24 5.52 9.06
N LEU A 149 -3.39 5.89 9.64
CA LEU A 149 -4.52 6.42 8.88
C LEU A 149 -4.20 7.79 8.27
N ASP A 150 -3.58 8.71 9.01
CA ASP A 150 -3.14 10.01 8.50
C ASP A 150 -2.11 9.86 7.37
N TYR A 151 -1.22 8.87 7.48
CA TYR A 151 -0.29 8.53 6.43
C TYR A 151 -1.00 7.98 5.20
N ALA A 152 -1.91 7.01 5.38
CA ALA A 152 -2.69 6.41 4.30
C ALA A 152 -3.53 7.46 3.55
N ARG A 153 -4.23 8.31 4.28
CA ARG A 153 -5.02 9.44 3.76
C ARG A 153 -4.17 10.36 2.88
N ARG A 154 -3.05 10.89 3.40
CA ARG A 154 -2.14 11.77 2.65
C ARG A 154 -1.53 11.12 1.42
N LYS A 155 -1.41 9.79 1.41
CA LYS A 155 -0.88 9.05 0.27
C LYS A 155 -1.96 8.78 -0.78
N ALA A 156 -3.17 8.44 -0.35
CA ALA A 156 -4.35 8.30 -1.22
C ALA A 156 -4.68 9.63 -1.91
N GLU A 157 -4.64 10.76 -1.19
CA GLU A 157 -4.81 12.11 -1.78
C GLU A 157 -3.80 12.36 -2.91
N ARG A 158 -2.51 12.06 -2.68
CA ARG A 158 -1.46 12.22 -3.69
C ARG A 158 -1.64 11.32 -4.92
N ARG A 159 -2.39 10.22 -4.78
CA ARG A 159 -2.71 9.28 -5.86
C ARG A 159 -4.09 9.53 -6.48
N SER A 160 -4.84 10.53 -6.01
CA SER A 160 -6.24 10.79 -6.40
C SER A 160 -7.16 9.57 -6.15
N GLU A 161 -6.97 8.90 -5.02
CA GLU A 161 -7.77 7.73 -4.59
C GLU A 161 -8.87 8.14 -3.61
N ASP A 162 -9.86 8.89 -4.10
CA ASP A 162 -10.88 9.57 -3.28
C ASP A 162 -11.67 8.61 -2.36
N ASP A 163 -11.92 7.38 -2.82
CA ASP A 163 -12.56 6.33 -2.02
C ASP A 163 -11.72 5.97 -0.78
N LEU A 164 -10.40 5.85 -0.92
CA LEU A 164 -9.51 5.51 0.20
C LEU A 164 -9.31 6.70 1.14
N VAL A 165 -9.31 7.92 0.62
CA VAL A 165 -9.35 9.14 1.44
C VAL A 165 -10.60 9.14 2.32
N SER A 166 -11.76 8.91 1.71
CA SER A 166 -13.05 8.86 2.41
C SER A 166 -13.07 7.78 3.51
N VAL A 167 -12.55 6.59 3.22
CA VAL A 167 -12.44 5.50 4.21
C VAL A 167 -11.50 5.88 5.35
N ALA A 168 -10.34 6.45 5.05
CA ALA A 168 -9.39 6.87 6.09
C ALA A 168 -9.97 7.98 6.98
N ASP A 169 -10.67 8.95 6.41
CA ASP A 169 -11.35 10.02 7.14
C ASP A 169 -12.45 9.48 8.08
N GLN A 170 -13.25 8.53 7.59
CA GLN A 170 -14.26 7.86 8.41
C GLN A 170 -13.66 7.14 9.62
N LEU A 171 -12.51 6.47 9.43
CA LEU A 171 -11.82 5.78 10.51
C LEU A 171 -11.15 6.77 11.48
N LEU A 172 -10.54 7.85 10.98
CA LEU A 172 -9.95 8.91 11.82
C LEU A 172 -11.00 9.59 12.71
N ALA A 173 -12.22 9.79 12.20
CA ALA A 173 -13.32 10.37 12.95
C ALA A 173 -13.79 9.49 14.13
N GLN A 174 -13.54 8.17 14.07
CA GLN A 174 -13.88 7.23 15.14
C GLN A 174 -12.84 7.19 16.26
N ILE A 175 -11.62 7.68 16.00
CA ILE A 175 -10.55 7.67 16.99
C ILE A 175 -10.73 8.87 17.92
N PRO A 176 -10.83 8.67 19.24
CA PRO A 176 -10.90 9.77 20.20
C PRO A 176 -9.76 10.76 19.93
N GLN A 177 -10.07 12.06 19.95
CA GLN A 177 -9.03 13.08 20.00
C GLN A 177 -8.40 12.98 21.39
N GLY A 178 -7.41 12.10 21.54
CA GLY A 178 -6.60 12.07 22.74
C GLY A 178 -6.00 13.46 22.92
N THR A 179 -6.29 14.10 24.04
CA THR A 179 -5.54 15.25 24.51
C THR A 179 -4.07 14.86 24.47
N THR A 180 -3.31 15.51 23.60
CA THR A 180 -1.86 15.47 23.58
C THR A 180 -1.39 15.65 25.03
N PRO A 181 -0.63 14.71 25.62
CA PRO A 181 0.02 14.95 26.90
C PRO A 181 0.99 16.14 26.81
#